data_AF-A0A3B3ITV5-F1
#
_entry.id   AF-A0A3B3ITV5-F1
#
_cell.length_a   1.000
_cell.length_b   1.000
_cell.length_c   1.000
_cell.angle_alpha   90.00
_cell.angle_beta   90.00
_cell.angle_gamma   90.00
#
_symmetry.space_group_name_H-M   'P 1'
#
loop_
_entity.id
_entity.type
_entity.pdbx_description
1 polymer ?
#
loop_
_entity_poly.entity_id
_entity_poly.type
_entity_poly.pdbx_seq_one_letter_code
_entity_poly.pdbx_strand_id
1 'polypeptide(L)' 'MVKLANPLYTEWILEAIQKIKKQKQRPSEERICHAVSTSHGLDKKTVSEQLELSVQDGSVLKVTNKG' A
#
# COMPACT_ATOMS: atom_id res chain seq x y z
N MET A 1 3.50 17.19 -15.00
CA MET A 1 2.61 17.24 -13.82
C MET A 1 2.80 15.93 -13.09
N VAL A 2 3.31 15.95 -11.85
CA VAL A 2 3.49 14.70 -11.07
C VAL A 2 2.08 14.27 -10.62
N LYS A 3 1.73 13.01 -10.87
CA LYS A 3 0.47 12.42 -10.40
C LYS A 3 0.62 12.21 -8.89
N LEU A 4 -0.35 12.64 -8.09
CA LEU A 4 -0.33 12.45 -6.63
C LEU A 4 -1.16 11.22 -6.25
N ALA A 5 -0.84 10.59 -5.12
CA ALA A 5 -1.68 9.53 -4.58
C ALA A 5 -3.05 10.10 -4.17
N ASN A 6 -4.09 9.28 -4.32
CA ASN A 6 -5.40 9.61 -3.80
C ASN A 6 -5.39 9.39 -2.27
N PRO A 7 -5.68 10.41 -1.45
CA PRO A 7 -5.63 10.30 0.01
C PRO A 7 -6.46 9.15 0.59
N LEU A 8 -7.62 8.84 -0.02
CA LEU A 8 -8.48 7.73 0.41
C LEU A 8 -7.77 6.37 0.24
N TYR A 9 -7.09 6.19 -0.89
CA TYR A 9 -6.37 4.95 -1.16
C TYR A 9 -5.11 4.86 -0.31
N THR A 10 -4.43 5.98 -0.07
CA THR A 10 -3.30 6.05 0.86
C THR A 10 -3.71 5.65 2.28
N GLU A 11 -4.86 6.11 2.77
CA GLU A 11 -5.40 5.70 4.07
C GLU A 11 -5.61 4.17 4.14
N TRP A 12 -6.30 3.59 3.16
CA TRP A 12 -6.52 2.14 3.10
C TRP A 12 -5.21 1.34 3.00
N ILE A 13 -4.22 1.87 2.27
CA ILE A 13 -2.88 1.27 2.17
C ILE A 13 -2.17 1.29 3.53
N LEU A 14 -2.23 2.41 4.26
CA LEU A 14 -1.62 2.52 5.58
C LEU A 14 -2.29 1.60 6.59
N GLU A 15 -3.61 1.51 6.58
CA GLU A 15 -4.37 0.55 7.40
C GLU A 15 -3.97 -0.90 7.10
N ALA A 16 -3.87 -1.27 5.82
CA ALA A 16 -3.42 -2.58 5.39
C ALA A 16 -1.99 -2.88 5.89
N ILE A 17 -1.05 -1.95 5.74
CA ILE A 17 0.33 -2.07 6.26
C ILE A 17 0.30 -2.30 7.77
N GLN A 18 -0.44 -1.48 8.52
CA GLN A 18 -0.55 -1.62 9.97
C GLN A 18 -1.12 -2.97 10.39
N LYS A 19 -2.18 -3.44 9.72
CA LYS A 19 -2.80 -4.75 9.98
C LYS A 19 -1.82 -5.90 9.72
N ILE A 20 -1.10 -5.87 8.61
CA ILE A 20 -0.09 -6.89 8.26
C ILE A 20 1.05 -6.90 9.28
N LYS A 21 1.53 -5.72 9.70
CA LYS A 21 2.55 -5.59 10.76
C LYS A 21 2.06 -6.12 12.11
N LYS A 22 0.80 -5.87 12.49
CA LYS A 22 0.18 -6.44 13.71
C LYS A 22 0.16 -7.97 13.69
N GLN A 23 -0.02 -8.56 12.50
CA GLN A 23 0.07 -10.01 12.29
C GLN A 23 1.52 -10.53 12.20
N LYS A 24 2.53 -9.68 12.47
CA LYS A 24 3.96 -10.00 12.36
C LYS A 24 4.39 -10.49 10.98
N GLN A 25 3.65 -10.08 9.95
CA GLN A 25 3.90 -10.42 8.56
C GLN A 25 4.63 -9.25 7.87
N ARG A 26 5.43 -9.56 6.84
CA ARG A 26 6.05 -8.54 5.98
C ARG A 26 4.97 -7.87 5.12
N PRO A 27 4.86 -6.53 5.13
CA PRO A 27 3.98 -5.79 4.22
C PRO A 27 4.66 -5.66 2.84
N SER A 28 4.67 -6.75 2.07
CA SER A 28 5.05 -6.70 0.65
C SER A 28 3.96 -6.05 -0.18
N GLU A 29 4.30 -5.56 -1.38
CA GLU A 29 3.34 -5.06 -2.35
C GLU A 29 2.19 -6.05 -2.60
N GLU A 30 2.52 -7.33 -2.81
CA GLU A 30 1.54 -8.40 -2.99
C GLU A 30 0.54 -8.49 -1.83
N ARG A 31 1.02 -8.44 -0.58
CA ARG A 31 0.17 -8.53 0.62
C ARG A 31 -0.67 -7.28 0.82
N ILE A 32 -0.10 -6.11 0.55
CA ILE A 32 -0.83 -4.82 0.63
C ILE A 32 -1.95 -4.82 -0.41
N CYS A 33 -1.64 -5.11 -1.68
CA CYS A 33 -2.62 -5.21 -2.75
C CYS A 33 -3.74 -6.19 -2.42
N HIS A 34 -3.39 -7.39 -1.94
CA HIS A 34 -4.40 -8.38 -1.55
C HIS A 34 -5.29 -7.89 -0.40
N ALA A 35 -4.71 -7.30 0.65
CA ALA A 35 -5.46 -6.80 1.80
C ALA A 35 -6.43 -5.68 1.42
N VAL A 36 -5.97 -4.68 0.65
CA VAL A 36 -6.81 -3.57 0.20
C VAL A 36 -7.90 -4.05 -0.75
N SER A 37 -7.57 -4.89 -1.73
CA SER A 37 -8.57 -5.47 -2.66
C SER A 37 -9.65 -6.26 -1.92
N THR A 38 -9.26 -7.03 -0.90
CA THR A 38 -10.21 -7.86 -0.12
C THR A 38 -11.11 -7.02 0.78
N SER A 39 -10.59 -5.93 1.36
CA SER A 39 -11.34 -5.09 2.31
C SER A 39 -12.17 -4.00 1.63
N HIS A 40 -11.74 -3.47 0.49
CA HIS A 40 -12.36 -2.31 -0.16
C HIS A 40 -12.84 -2.57 -1.60
N GLY A 41 -12.69 -3.80 -2.12
CA GLY A 41 -13.16 -4.16 -3.47
C GLY A 41 -12.39 -3.51 -4.62
N LEU A 42 -11.21 -2.94 -4.35
CA LEU A 42 -10.37 -2.29 -5.36
C LEU A 42 -9.66 -3.32 -6.24
N ASP A 43 -9.52 -3.00 -7.52
CA ASP A 43 -8.67 -3.76 -8.43
C ASP A 43 -7.19 -3.66 -8.01
N LYS A 44 -6.48 -4.79 -8.10
CA LYS A 44 -5.07 -4.88 -7.65
C LYS A 44 -4.15 -3.94 -8.41
N LYS A 45 -4.42 -3.68 -9.69
CA LYS A 45 -3.63 -2.73 -10.50
C LYS A 45 -3.80 -1.30 -9.96
N THR A 46 -5.03 -0.93 -9.60
CA THR A 46 -5.31 0.37 -8.99
C THR A 46 -4.57 0.51 -7.65
N VAL A 47 -4.58 -0.52 -6.81
CA VAL A 47 -3.85 -0.47 -5.53
C VAL A 47 -2.35 -0.36 -5.74
N SER A 48 -1.78 -1.14 -6.67
CA SER A 48 -0.33 -1.08 -6.99
C SER A 48 0.07 0.30 -7.51
N GLU A 49 -0.69 0.89 -8.44
CA GLU A 49 -0.45 2.26 -8.92
C GLU A 49 -0.49 3.28 -7.77
N GLN A 50 -1.47 3.19 -6.88
CA GLN A 50 -1.63 4.13 -5.78
C GLN A 50 -0.59 3.94 -4.68
N LEU A 51 -0.13 2.71 -4.47
CA LEU A 51 0.98 2.40 -3.58
C LEU A 51 2.28 3.01 -4.11
N GLU A 52 2.55 2.88 -5.40
CA GLU A 52 3.72 3.51 -6.04
C GLU A 52 3.66 5.04 -5.94
N LEU A 53 2.50 5.66 -6.20
CA LEU A 53 2.33 7.10 -6.01
C LEU A 53 2.53 7.53 -4.54
N SER A 54 2.03 6.72 -3.59
CA SER A 54 2.23 6.99 -2.15
C SER A 54 3.69 6.82 -1.72
N VAL A 55 4.50 6.05 -2.46
CA VAL A 55 5.95 5.99 -2.26
C VAL A 55 6.62 7.24 -2.83
N GLN A 56 6.17 7.69 -4.01
CA GLN A 56 6.72 8.87 -4.68
C GLN A 56 6.46 10.18 -3.93
N ASP A 57 5.29 10.31 -3.29
CA ASP A 57 4.94 11.49 -2.49
C ASP A 57 5.45 11.44 -1.04
N GLY A 58 6.06 10.33 -0.63
CA GLY A 58 6.67 10.15 0.70
C GLY A 58 5.71 9.68 1.80
N SER A 59 4.44 9.43 1.49
CA SER A 59 3.46 8.88 2.45
C SER A 59 3.80 7.45 2.89
N VAL A 60 4.45 6.67 2.02
CA VAL A 60 4.89 5.29 2.28
C VAL A 60 6.39 5.16 1.99
N LEU A 61 7.15 4.64 2.94
CA LEU A 61 8.57 4.37 2.72
C LEU A 61 8.79 2.93 2.25
N LYS A 62 9.27 2.76 1.00
CA LYS A 62 9.73 1.48 0.49
C LYS A 62 11.13 1.18 1.03
N VAL A 63 11.26 0.13 1.83
CA VAL A 63 12.55 -0.33 2.37
C VAL A 63 12.94 -1.69 1.80
N THR A 64 14.20 -1.83 1.43
CA THR A 64 14.80 -3.13 1.09
C THR A 64 15.48 -3.70 2.33
N ASN A 65 14.87 -4.70 2.94
CA ASN A 65 15.52 -5.45 4.01
C ASN A 65 15.96 -6.81 3.47
N LYS A 66 17.21 -7.19 3.74
CA LYS A 66 17.74 -8.55 3.53
C LYS A 66 17.31 -9.39 4.74
N GLY A 67 16.01 -9.69 4.79
CA GLY A 67 15.43 -10.71 5.67
C GLY A 67 15.32 -12.02 4.93
#